data_AF-A0A7V3RI35-F1
#
_entry.id   AF-A0A7V3RI35-F1
#
_cell.length_a   1.000
_cell.length_b   1.000
_cell.length_c   1.000
_cell.angle_alpha   90.00
_cell.angle_beta   90.00
_cell.angle_gamma   90.00
#
_symmetry.space_group_name_H-M   'P 1'
#
loop_
_entity.id
_entity.type
_entity.pdbx_description
1 polymer ?
#
loop_
_entity_poly.entity_id
_entity_poly.type
_entity_poly.pdbx_seq_one_letter_code
_entity_poly.pdbx_strand_id
1 'polypeptide(L)'
;TGVGHGKFRGGFGVIREYRIVNSEALVTIQVGRHDYPPWGLRGGMNGPGNRVIIYKAGSQPREIRRISAEVFRKGDLISILTSGGGGFGNPLERDPELVFYDYKNDLITREEALEIYGVVIENDSISIEKTKIIRNKLLKSDKK
;
A
#
# COMPACT_ATOMS: atom_id res chain seq x y z
N THR A 1 -2.58 3.22 -2.38
CA THR A 1 -2.34 1.78 -2.10
C THR A 1 -0.99 1.66 -1.43
N GLY A 2 -0.75 0.61 -0.65
CA GLY A 2 0.51 0.44 0.08
C GLY A 2 0.97 -1.01 0.06
N VAL A 3 2.01 -1.33 0.81
CA VAL A 3 2.54 -2.70 0.97
C VAL A 3 2.94 -2.94 2.41
N GLY A 4 3.14 -4.20 2.77
CA GLY A 4 3.80 -4.53 4.02
C GLY A 4 5.28 -4.22 3.92
N HIS A 5 5.79 -3.39 4.81
CA HIS A 5 7.21 -3.04 4.87
C HIS A 5 8.01 -4.13 5.59
N GLY A 6 9.28 -4.28 5.24
CA GLY A 6 10.18 -5.24 5.84
C GLY A 6 11.59 -5.07 5.28
N LYS A 7 12.53 -5.90 5.73
CA LYS A 7 13.84 -6.05 5.07
C LYS A 7 13.65 -6.24 3.56
N PHE A 8 12.67 -7.07 3.20
CA PHE A 8 12.08 -7.12 1.86
C PHE A 8 10.62 -6.68 1.96
N ARG A 9 10.26 -5.53 1.36
CA ARG A 9 8.86 -5.09 1.33
C ARG A 9 8.04 -5.98 0.39
N GLY A 10 6.74 -6.06 0.65
CA GLY A 10 5.80 -6.72 -0.25
C GLY A 10 5.67 -6.00 -1.60
N GLY A 11 5.15 -6.70 -2.61
CA GLY A 11 4.85 -6.12 -3.92
C GLY A 11 3.65 -5.18 -3.89
N PHE A 12 3.69 -4.08 -4.65
CA PHE A 12 2.57 -3.17 -4.79
C PHE A 12 1.43 -3.82 -5.56
N GLY A 13 0.21 -3.61 -5.08
CA GLY A 13 -0.98 -3.82 -5.88
C GLY A 13 -1.15 -2.71 -6.92
N VAL A 14 -2.11 -2.92 -7.82
CA VAL A 14 -2.57 -1.94 -8.79
C VAL A 14 -3.93 -1.36 -8.40
N ILE A 15 -4.18 -0.12 -8.83
CA ILE A 15 -5.51 0.49 -8.83
C ILE A 15 -6.06 0.36 -10.26
N ARG A 16 -7.25 -0.21 -10.40
CA ARG A 16 -7.94 -0.31 -11.69
C ARG A 16 -9.26 0.41 -11.62
N GLU A 17 -9.45 1.35 -12.52
CA GLU A 17 -10.66 2.14 -12.59
C GLU A 17 -11.43 1.85 -13.88
N TYR A 18 -12.67 1.42 -13.73
CA TYR A 18 -13.56 1.08 -14.83
C TYR A 18 -14.70 2.09 -14.87
N ARG A 19 -14.71 2.94 -15.90
CA ARG A 19 -15.81 3.86 -16.17
C ARG A 19 -16.78 3.24 -17.16
N ILE A 20 -18.06 3.21 -16.81
CA ILE A 20 -19.09 2.71 -17.72
C ILE A 20 -19.33 3.74 -18.82
N VAL A 21 -19.15 3.32 -20.08
CA VAL A 21 -19.36 4.16 -21.26
C VAL A 21 -20.69 3.87 -21.97
N ASN A 22 -21.25 2.68 -21.78
CA ASN A 22 -22.55 2.27 -22.30
C ASN A 22 -23.70 2.88 -21.48
N SER A 23 -24.92 2.87 -22.03
CA SER A 23 -26.12 3.32 -21.32
C SER A 23 -26.33 2.56 -20.01
N GLU A 24 -26.21 1.23 -20.06
CA GLU A 24 -26.25 0.33 -18.91
C GLU A 24 -25.22 -0.81 -19.01
N ALA A 25 -24.78 -1.29 -17.84
CA ALA A 25 -23.98 -2.49 -17.68
C ALA A 25 -24.39 -3.23 -16.40
N LEU A 26 -24.49 -4.56 -16.46
CA LEU A 26 -24.64 -5.39 -15.27
C LEU A 26 -23.26 -5.78 -14.76
N VAL A 27 -23.00 -5.49 -13.48
CA VAL A 27 -21.68 -5.66 -12.87
C VAL A 27 -21.79 -6.59 -11.67
N THR A 28 -20.95 -7.61 -11.66
CA THR A 28 -20.73 -8.51 -10.52
C THR A 28 -19.27 -8.35 -10.08
N ILE A 29 -19.06 -8.15 -8.79
CA ILE A 29 -17.72 -8.00 -8.20
C ILE A 29 -17.65 -8.93 -7.00
N GLN A 30 -16.58 -9.71 -6.94
CA GLN A 30 -16.22 -10.51 -5.77
C GLN A 30 -14.74 -10.30 -5.51
N VAL A 31 -14.42 -9.77 -4.32
CA VAL A 31 -13.04 -9.48 -3.96
C VAL A 31 -12.76 -10.07 -2.57
N GLY A 32 -11.72 -10.91 -2.49
CA GLY A 32 -11.24 -11.51 -1.23
C GLY A 32 -10.21 -10.62 -0.53
N ARG A 33 -9.56 -11.12 0.53
CA ARG A 33 -8.45 -10.42 1.24
C ARG A 33 -8.79 -8.99 1.73
N HIS A 34 -10.06 -8.68 1.96
CA HIS A 34 -10.47 -7.45 2.64
C HIS A 34 -10.30 -7.61 4.16
N ASP A 35 -10.91 -8.65 4.73
CA ASP A 35 -10.89 -8.89 6.18
C ASP A 35 -9.62 -9.59 6.67
N TYR A 36 -8.99 -10.35 5.75
CA TYR A 36 -7.74 -11.07 6.00
C TYR A 36 -6.67 -10.58 5.02
N PRO A 37 -6.04 -9.43 5.30
CA PRO A 37 -5.02 -8.88 4.43
C PRO A 37 -3.75 -9.76 4.42
N PRO A 38 -2.85 -9.59 3.43
CA PRO A 38 -1.56 -10.28 3.41
C PRO A 38 -0.74 -9.96 4.67
N TRP A 39 -0.38 -10.99 5.46
CA TRP A 39 0.39 -10.80 6.68
C TRP A 39 1.89 -10.70 6.39
N GLY A 40 2.59 -9.96 7.24
CA GLY A 40 4.05 -9.92 7.24
C GLY A 40 4.66 -11.15 7.92
N LEU A 41 5.94 -11.40 7.66
CA LEU A 41 6.65 -12.57 8.17
C LEU A 41 7.99 -12.19 8.81
N ARG A 42 8.35 -12.85 9.93
CA ARG A 42 9.62 -12.64 10.65
C ARG A 42 9.93 -11.16 10.97
N GLY A 43 8.94 -10.43 11.47
CA GLY A 43 9.07 -9.01 11.81
C GLY A 43 8.76 -8.04 10.67
N GLY A 44 8.32 -8.54 9.51
CA GLY A 44 7.72 -7.70 8.48
C GLY A 44 6.30 -7.28 8.84
N MET A 45 5.87 -6.14 8.29
CA MET A 45 4.55 -5.57 8.48
C MET A 45 3.52 -6.18 7.52
N ASN A 46 2.24 -6.12 7.90
CA ASN A 46 1.14 -6.57 7.04
C ASN A 46 0.94 -5.62 5.85
N GLY A 47 0.57 -6.17 4.70
CA GLY A 47 0.12 -5.39 3.56
C GLY A 47 -1.34 -4.96 3.71
N PRO A 48 -1.82 -4.01 2.90
CA PRO A 48 -3.22 -3.59 2.93
C PRO A 48 -4.12 -4.65 2.28
N GLY A 49 -5.37 -4.71 2.73
CA GLY A 49 -6.41 -5.53 2.11
C GLY A 49 -6.88 -4.96 0.77
N ASN A 50 -7.59 -5.78 -0.01
CA ASN A 50 -8.28 -5.29 -1.20
C ASN A 50 -9.43 -4.35 -0.80
N ARG A 51 -9.68 -3.31 -1.60
CA ARG A 51 -10.84 -2.42 -1.46
C ARG A 51 -11.51 -2.21 -2.81
N VAL A 52 -12.83 -2.06 -2.82
CA VAL A 52 -13.58 -1.68 -4.02
C VAL A 52 -14.48 -0.51 -3.67
N ILE A 53 -14.36 0.57 -4.41
CA ILE A 53 -15.17 1.78 -4.23
C ILE A 53 -15.99 1.99 -5.49
N ILE A 54 -17.28 2.22 -5.32
CA ILE A 54 -18.23 2.47 -6.38
C ILE A 54 -18.72 3.90 -6.28
N TYR A 55 -18.63 4.61 -7.40
CA TYR A 55 -19.12 5.98 -7.57
C TYR A 55 -20.27 5.96 -8.56
N LYS A 56 -21.47 6.29 -8.07
CA LYS A 56 -22.67 6.41 -8.88
C LYS A 56 -23.19 7.84 -8.87
N ALA A 57 -23.71 8.31 -10.00
CA ALA A 57 -24.26 9.65 -10.10
C ALA A 57 -25.36 9.88 -9.05
N GLY A 58 -25.28 11.01 -8.32
CA GLY A 58 -26.27 11.39 -7.30
C GLY A 58 -26.21 10.59 -6.00
N SER A 59 -25.19 9.75 -5.79
CA SER A 59 -24.99 8.97 -4.55
C SER A 59 -23.60 9.24 -3.96
N GLN A 60 -23.47 9.06 -2.64
CA GLN A 60 -22.16 9.07 -2.01
C GLN A 60 -21.34 7.83 -2.45
N PRO A 61 -20.00 7.94 -2.54
CA PRO A 61 -19.14 6.79 -2.80
C PRO A 61 -19.37 5.69 -1.77
N ARG A 62 -19.44 4.45 -2.23
CA ARG A 62 -19.66 3.29 -1.37
C ARG A 62 -18.52 2.29 -1.51
N GLU A 63 -18.00 1.86 -0.37
CA GLU A 63 -17.06 0.75 -0.32
C GLU A 63 -17.81 -0.57 -0.21
N ILE A 64 -17.44 -1.55 -1.03
CA ILE A 64 -18.09 -2.85 -1.07
C ILE A 64 -17.09 -3.99 -0.98
N ARG A 65 -17.58 -5.14 -0.54
CA ARG A 65 -16.86 -6.42 -0.60
C ARG A 65 -17.33 -7.31 -1.75
N ARG A 66 -18.63 -7.25 -2.04
CA ARG A 66 -19.29 -8.02 -3.09
C ARG A 66 -20.53 -7.29 -3.57
N ILE A 67 -20.79 -7.37 -4.87
CA ILE A 67 -22.06 -7.04 -5.49
C ILE A 67 -22.40 -8.12 -6.53
N SER A 68 -23.69 -8.34 -6.80
CA SER A 68 -24.16 -9.35 -7.74
C SER A 68 -25.14 -8.72 -8.71
N ALA A 69 -24.81 -8.77 -10.00
CA ALA A 69 -25.66 -8.30 -11.10
C ALA A 69 -26.26 -6.90 -10.86
N GLU A 70 -25.47 -5.97 -10.31
CA GLU A 70 -25.95 -4.63 -10.07
C GLU A 70 -25.89 -3.80 -11.35
N VAL A 71 -26.92 -3.01 -11.62
CA VAL A 71 -26.98 -2.12 -12.79
C VAL A 71 -26.11 -0.89 -12.57
N PHE A 72 -25.24 -0.60 -13.51
CA PHE A 72 -24.47 0.65 -13.60
C PHE A 72 -24.85 1.38 -14.87
N ARG A 73 -24.77 2.71 -14.83
CA ARG A 73 -25.13 3.58 -15.95
C ARG A 73 -23.92 4.33 -16.47
N LYS A 74 -24.07 4.89 -17.67
CA LYS A 74 -23.04 5.73 -18.29
C LYS A 74 -22.50 6.77 -17.30
N GLY A 75 -21.17 6.78 -17.14
CA GLY A 75 -20.46 7.70 -16.26
C GLY A 75 -20.13 7.14 -14.89
N ASP A 76 -20.84 6.13 -14.40
CA ASP A 76 -20.53 5.45 -13.14
C ASP A 76 -19.12 4.85 -13.18
N LEU A 77 -18.44 4.83 -12.02
CA LEU A 77 -17.05 4.41 -11.89
C LEU A 77 -16.91 3.32 -10.83
N ILE A 78 -16.11 2.31 -11.14
CA ILE A 78 -15.70 1.26 -10.22
C ILE A 78 -14.19 1.38 -10.05
N SER A 79 -13.72 1.64 -8.83
CA SER A 79 -12.30 1.68 -8.49
C SER A 79 -11.94 0.46 -7.65
N ILE A 80 -11.11 -0.42 -8.20
CA ILE A 80 -10.63 -1.65 -7.57
C ILE A 80 -9.19 -1.41 -7.12
N LEU A 81 -8.98 -1.37 -5.81
CA LEU A 81 -7.67 -1.24 -5.19
C LEU A 81 -7.22 -2.63 -4.78
N THR A 82 -6.27 -3.20 -5.52
CA THR A 82 -5.74 -4.52 -5.17
C THR A 82 -4.74 -4.43 -4.01
N SER A 83 -4.71 -5.48 -3.20
CA SER A 83 -3.87 -5.62 -2.01
C SER A 83 -2.40 -5.55 -2.38
N GLY A 84 -1.61 -4.91 -1.51
CA GLY A 84 -0.15 -5.08 -1.51
C GLY A 84 0.24 -6.32 -0.72
N GLY A 85 1.35 -6.95 -1.08
CA GLY A 85 1.89 -8.09 -0.34
C GLY A 85 2.37 -7.71 1.06
N GLY A 86 2.46 -8.69 1.97
CA GLY A 86 3.10 -8.50 3.28
C GLY A 86 4.63 -8.39 3.16
N GLY A 87 5.26 -7.73 4.12
CA GLY A 87 6.72 -7.60 4.19
C GLY A 87 7.39 -8.80 4.87
N PHE A 88 8.68 -8.97 4.63
CA PHE A 88 9.51 -9.98 5.28
C PHE A 88 10.68 -9.33 6.01
N GLY A 89 10.93 -9.74 7.27
CA GLY A 89 12.05 -9.25 8.07
C GLY A 89 11.81 -7.85 8.64
N ASN A 90 12.60 -7.46 9.64
CA ASN A 90 12.52 -6.12 10.24
C ASN A 90 12.83 -5.03 9.19
N PRO A 91 11.96 -4.03 8.97
CA PRO A 91 12.23 -2.90 8.07
C PRO A 91 13.56 -2.18 8.32
N LEU A 92 14.03 -2.07 9.57
CA LEU A 92 15.30 -1.43 9.91
C LEU A 92 16.53 -2.19 9.39
N GLU A 93 16.36 -3.44 8.95
CA GLU A 93 17.39 -4.25 8.29
C GLU A 93 17.41 -4.10 6.76
N ARG A 94 16.46 -3.36 6.18
CA ARG A 94 16.47 -3.11 4.72
C ARG A 94 17.71 -2.31 4.34
N ASP A 95 18.30 -2.65 3.20
CA ASP A 95 19.41 -1.90 2.63
C ASP A 95 18.98 -0.43 2.38
N PRO A 96 19.69 0.57 2.94
CA PRO A 96 19.39 1.98 2.70
C PRO A 96 19.33 2.36 1.21
N GLU A 97 20.14 1.73 0.36
CA GLU A 97 20.13 1.98 -1.09
C GLU A 97 18.81 1.52 -1.73
N LEU A 98 18.25 0.40 -1.26
CA LEU A 98 16.95 -0.08 -1.73
C LEU A 98 15.79 0.79 -1.21
N VAL A 99 15.93 1.38 -0.01
CA VAL A 99 14.95 2.35 0.51
C VAL A 99 14.99 3.63 -0.32
N PHE A 100 16.19 4.12 -0.63
CA PHE A 100 16.35 5.27 -1.50
C PHE A 100 15.84 5.01 -2.92
N TYR A 101 16.06 3.81 -3.46
CA TYR A 101 15.45 3.38 -4.72
C TYR A 101 13.91 3.44 -4.65
N ASP A 102 13.30 2.92 -3.58
CA ASP A 102 11.84 3.01 -3.40
C ASP A 102 11.37 4.49 -3.35
N TYR A 103 12.08 5.36 -2.63
CA TYR A 103 11.79 6.80 -2.57
C TYR A 103 11.89 7.46 -3.95
N LYS A 104 12.97 7.18 -4.69
CA LYS A 104 13.24 7.74 -6.02
C LYS A 104 12.20 7.35 -7.08
N ASN A 105 11.50 6.25 -6.86
CA ASN A 105 10.46 5.74 -7.75
C ASN A 105 9.05 6.06 -7.25
N ASP A 106 8.90 7.00 -6.30
CA ASP A 106 7.63 7.42 -5.70
C ASP A 106 6.84 6.26 -5.09
N LEU A 107 7.54 5.19 -4.68
CA LEU A 107 6.93 4.02 -4.06
C LEU A 107 6.71 4.23 -2.57
N ILE A 108 7.57 5.04 -1.95
CA ILE A 108 7.44 5.47 -0.56
C ILE A 108 7.75 6.96 -0.44
N THR A 109 7.24 7.60 0.60
CA THR A 109 7.57 8.98 0.90
C THR A 109 8.90 9.09 1.66
N ARG A 110 9.42 10.32 1.77
CA ARG A 110 10.60 10.59 2.60
C ARG A 110 10.32 10.32 4.07
N GLU A 111 9.10 10.59 4.51
CA GLU A 111 8.63 10.34 5.87
C GLU A 111 8.58 8.83 6.13
N GLU A 112 8.05 8.02 5.21
CA GLU A 112 8.07 6.56 5.32
C GLU A 112 9.50 6.00 5.34
N ALA A 113 10.41 6.54 4.52
CA ALA A 113 11.82 6.16 4.55
C ALA A 113 12.44 6.36 5.95
N LEU A 114 12.10 7.46 6.62
CA LEU A 114 12.58 7.79 7.95
C LEU A 114 11.90 6.94 9.04
N GLU A 115 10.57 6.97 9.09
CA GLU A 115 9.80 6.42 10.20
C GLU A 115 9.80 4.89 10.21
N ILE A 116 9.73 4.27 9.03
CA ILE A 116 9.60 2.82 8.90
C ILE A 116 10.98 2.17 8.76
N TYR A 117 11.85 2.72 7.90
CA TYR A 117 13.14 2.11 7.57
C TYR A 117 14.32 2.74 8.31
N GLY A 118 14.12 3.83 9.03
CA GLY A 118 15.17 4.56 9.73
C GLY A 118 16.19 5.22 8.80
N VAL A 119 15.86 5.41 7.52
CA VAL A 119 16.75 5.96 6.49
C VAL A 119 16.53 7.45 6.35
N VAL A 120 17.60 8.22 6.48
CA VAL A 120 17.57 9.67 6.39
C VAL A 120 17.97 10.08 4.99
N ILE A 121 17.06 10.74 4.27
CA ILE A 121 17.29 11.25 2.91
C ILE A 121 17.35 12.77 2.97
N GLU A 122 18.49 13.35 2.58
CA GLU A 122 18.75 14.78 2.58
C GLU A 122 19.42 15.19 1.27
N ASN A 123 18.98 16.34 0.72
CA ASN A 123 19.45 16.83 -0.58
C ASN A 123 19.45 15.74 -1.64
N ASP A 124 18.41 14.90 -1.62
CA ASP A 124 18.21 13.82 -2.58
C ASP A 124 19.33 12.77 -2.57
N SER A 125 19.89 12.51 -1.39
CA SER A 125 20.93 11.51 -1.13
C SER A 125 20.75 10.87 0.25
N ILE A 126 21.35 9.69 0.47
CA ILE A 126 21.28 9.00 1.77
C ILE A 126 22.31 9.60 2.72
N SER A 127 21.86 10.06 3.90
CA SER A 127 22.77 10.39 5.00
C SER A 127 23.08 9.13 5.81
N ILE A 128 24.22 8.49 5.52
CA ILE A 128 24.65 7.23 6.16
C ILE A 128 24.80 7.37 7.69
N GLU A 129 25.43 8.44 8.17
CA GLU A 129 25.66 8.64 9.61
C GLU A 129 24.35 8.81 10.38
N LYS A 130 23.48 9.72 9.92
CA LYS A 130 22.17 9.93 10.53
C LYS A 130 21.30 8.67 10.48
N THR A 131 21.33 7.91 9.37
CA THR A 131 20.64 6.62 9.25
C THR A 131 21.08 5.63 10.32
N LYS A 132 22.40 5.50 10.57
CA LYS A 132 22.93 4.64 11.65
C LYS A 132 22.43 5.08 13.03
N ILE A 133 22.44 6.39 13.31
CA ILE A 133 21.98 6.95 14.58
C ILE A 133 20.49 6.67 14.80
N ILE A 134 19.65 6.94 13.79
CA ILE A 134 18.20 6.73 13.86
C ILE A 134 17.88 5.26 14.05
N ARG A 135 18.47 4.35 13.26
CA ARG A 135 18.25 2.90 13.42
C ARG A 135 18.64 2.40 14.81
N ASN A 136 19.78 2.86 15.34
CA ASN A 136 20.20 2.51 16.70
C ASN A 136 19.23 3.03 17.78
N LYS A 137 18.62 4.19 17.56
CA LYS A 137 17.60 4.74 18.46
C LYS A 137 16.32 3.91 18.40
N LEU A 138 15.81 3.62 17.20
CA LEU A 138 14.58 2.85 16.99
C LEU A 138 14.70 1.42 17.55
N LEU A 139 15.81 0.73 17.30
CA LEU A 139 16.07 -0.61 17.84
C LEU A 139 16.14 -0.67 19.38
N LYS A 140 16.48 0.44 20.04
CA LYS A 140 16.47 0.54 21.52
C LYS A 140 15.06 0.81 22.06
N SER A 141 14.23 1.52 21.31
CA SER A 141 12.83 1.76 21.69
C SER A 141 11.99 0.48 21.62
N ASP A 142 12.21 -0.39 20.62
CA ASP A 142 11.47 -1.65 20.46
C ASP A 142 11.78 -2.71 21.52
N LYS A 143 12.81 -2.50 22.36
CA LYS A 143 13.24 -3.42 23.42
C LYS A 143 12.74 -3.05 24.81
N LYS A 144 11.98 -1.95 24.94
CA LYS A 144 11.33 -1.53 26.19
C LYS A 144 9.86 -1.90 26.17
#